data_AF-A0A160FAW4-F1
#
_entry.id   AF-A0A160FAW4-F1
#
_cell.length_a   1.000
_cell.length_b   1.000
_cell.length_c   1.000
_cell.angle_alpha   90.00
_cell.angle_beta   90.00
_cell.angle_gamma   90.00
#
_symmetry.space_group_name_H-M   'P 1'
#
loop_
_entity.id
_entity.type
_entity.pdbx_description
1 polymer ?
#
loop_
_entity_poly.entity_id
_entity_poly.type
_entity_poly.pdbx_seq_one_letter_code
_entity_poly.pdbx_strand_id
1 'polypeptide(L)' 'MYVSLRKEALYIHKAHEGKREMIAGAWIAEMIRSLNGRPMIFAMANPVLEMMPKEALQAGAVVVGTG' A
#
# COMPACT_ATOMS: atom_id res chain seq x y z
N MET A 1 3.22 10.71 -4.14
CA MET A 1 2.96 9.26 -3.95
C MET A 1 3.49 8.53 -5.17
N TYR A 2 4.59 7.81 -5.02
CA TYR A 2 5.13 6.95 -6.08
C TYR A 2 4.69 5.52 -5.77
N VAL A 3 3.99 4.89 -6.72
CA VAL A 3 3.56 3.50 -6.61
C VAL A 3 4.21 2.73 -7.73
N SER A 4 5.15 1.84 -7.39
CA SER A 4 5.78 0.97 -8.38
C SER A 4 5.08 -0.39 -8.37
N LEU A 5 4.52 -0.72 -9.53
CA LEU A 5 3.87 -2.00 -9.78
C LEU A 5 4.87 -2.93 -10.47
N ARG A 6 5.30 -3.96 -9.76
CA ARG A 6 5.84 -5.18 -10.37
C ARG A 6 4.72 -6.22 -10.38
N LYS A 7 4.76 -7.19 -11.29
CA LYS A 7 3.70 -8.21 -11.45
C LYS A 7 3.26 -8.88 -10.13
N GLU A 8 4.11 -8.89 -9.11
CA GLU A 8 3.91 -9.61 -7.85
C GLU A 8 4.03 -8.71 -6.60
N ALA A 9 4.42 -7.43 -6.75
CA ALA A 9 4.74 -6.56 -5.61
C ALA A 9 4.32 -5.11 -5.84
N LEU A 10 3.76 -4.50 -4.80
CA LEU A 10 3.40 -3.10 -4.71
C LEU A 10 4.33 -2.39 -3.74
N TYR A 11 5.11 -1.45 -4.25
CA TYR A 11 5.93 -0.57 -3.43
C TYR A 11 5.25 0.79 -3.32
N ILE A 12 4.96 1.22 -2.09
CA ILE A 12 4.28 2.48 -1.82
C ILE A 12 5.28 3.41 -1.12
N HIS A 13 5.54 4.57 -1.73
CA HIS A 13 6.37 5.61 -1.13
C HIS A 13 5.66 6.97 -1.22
N LYS A 14 5.34 7.55 -0.08
CA LYS A 14 4.75 8.88 0.02
C LYS A 14 5.83 9.98 0.07
N ALA A 15 6.05 10.63 -1.06
CA ALA A 15 6.50 12.02 -1.07
C ALA A 15 5.25 12.93 -1.06
N HIS A 16 4.90 13.50 0.10
CA HIS A 16 4.36 14.86 0.30
C HIS A 16 3.69 15.02 1.69
N GLU A 17 4.08 16.11 2.36
CA GLU A 17 3.49 16.67 3.57
C GLU A 17 2.06 17.17 3.30
N GLY A 18 1.12 16.88 4.22
CA GLY A 18 -0.22 17.50 4.24
C GLY A 18 -1.39 16.56 3.90
N LYS A 19 -1.98 15.97 4.95
CA LYS A 19 -3.39 15.53 5.08
C LYS A 19 -4.07 14.93 3.83
N ARG A 20 -3.84 13.64 3.50
CA ARG A 20 -4.71 12.82 2.62
C ARG A 20 -4.58 11.31 2.88
N GLU A 21 -4.68 10.88 4.14
CA GLU A 21 -4.32 9.51 4.53
C GLU A 21 -5.46 8.51 4.32
N MET A 22 -6.71 8.91 4.56
CA MET A 22 -7.86 8.02 4.38
C MET A 22 -8.24 7.78 2.90
N ILE A 23 -8.03 8.78 2.03
CA ILE A 23 -8.27 8.65 0.58
C ILE A 23 -7.23 7.72 -0.05
N ALA A 24 -5.99 7.76 0.43
CA ALA A 24 -4.93 6.87 -0.04
C ALA A 24 -5.24 5.40 0.30
N GLY A 25 -5.71 5.11 1.52
CA GLY A 25 -6.05 3.73 1.93
C GLY A 25 -7.11 3.07 1.05
N ALA A 26 -8.18 3.78 0.71
CA ALA A 26 -9.23 3.25 -0.16
C ALA A 26 -8.72 2.94 -1.57
N TRP A 27 -7.95 3.87 -2.16
CA TRP A 27 -7.38 3.69 -3.49
C TRP A 27 -6.33 2.57 -3.53
N ILE A 28 -5.47 2.48 -2.51
CA ILE A 28 -4.49 1.38 -2.37
C ILE A 28 -5.20 0.03 -2.25
N ALA A 29 -6.32 -0.05 -1.52
CA ALA A 29 -7.07 -1.30 -1.38
C ALA A 29 -7.62 -1.78 -2.73
N GLU A 30 -8.13 -0.87 -3.56
CA GLU A 30 -8.55 -1.21 -4.93
C GLU A 30 -7.37 -1.67 -5.80
N MET A 31 -6.21 -1.01 -5.68
CA MET A 31 -5.00 -1.44 -6.37
C MET A 31 -4.60 -2.86 -5.96
N ILE A 32 -4.57 -3.17 -4.66
CA ILE A 32 -4.25 -4.50 -4.13
C ILE A 32 -5.21 -5.54 -4.70
N ARG A 33 -6.51 -5.24 -4.73
CA ARG A 33 -7.53 -6.14 -5.29
C ARG A 33 -7.36 -6.37 -6.79
N SER A 34 -6.81 -5.39 -7.52
CA SER A 34 -6.55 -5.52 -8.96
C SER A 34 -5.29 -6.32 -9.30
N LEU A 35 -4.43 -6.61 -8.31
CA LEU A 35 -3.21 -7.39 -8.52
C LEU A 35 -3.56 -8.88 -8.64
N ASN A 36 -3.17 -9.49 -9.75
CA ASN A 36 -3.30 -10.94 -9.93
C ASN A 36 -2.21 -11.66 -9.12
N GLY A 37 -2.59 -12.74 -8.43
CA GLY A 37 -1.64 -13.67 -7.80
C GLY A 37 -1.55 -13.52 -6.28
N ARG A 38 -0.36 -13.12 -5.79
CA ARG A 38 0.00 -13.05 -4.35
C ARG A 38 0.68 -11.72 -4.02
N PRO A 39 -0.07 -10.61 -3.90
CA PRO A 39 0.51 -9.29 -3.81
C PRO A 39 1.29 -9.09 -2.50
N MET A 40 2.52 -8.62 -2.62
CA MET A 40 3.36 -8.20 -1.49
C MET A 40 3.37 -6.67 -1.40
N ILE A 41 3.07 -6.12 -0.23
CA ILE A 41 2.91 -4.67 -0.02
C ILE A 41 4.01 -4.17 0.90
N PHE A 42 4.71 -3.12 0.50
CA PHE A 42 5.68 -2.43 1.36
C PHE A 42 5.22 -1.00 1.62
N ALA A 43 4.83 -0.71 2.87
CA ALA A 43 4.45 0.62 3.35
C ALA A 43 5.66 1.25 4.06
N MET A 44 6.37 2.13 3.34
CA MET A 44 7.65 2.68 3.79
C MET A 44 7.55 4.13 4.30
N ALA A 45 6.37 4.75 4.35
CA ALA A 45 6.24 6.07 4.97
C ALA A 45 6.29 5.99 6.49
N ASN A 46 7.03 6.94 7.07
CA ASN A 46 7.17 7.19 8.49
C ASN A 46 7.01 8.71 8.70
N PRO A 47 6.36 9.23 9.77
CA PRO A 47 5.76 8.56 10.93
C PRO A 47 4.39 7.91 10.71
N VAL A 48 3.75 8.16 9.57
CA VAL A 48 2.44 7.61 9.26
C VAL A 48 2.51 6.75 8.01
N LEU A 49 2.12 5.49 8.17
CA LEU A 49 2.04 4.49 7.11
C LEU A 49 1.00 4.90 6.05
N GLU A 50 1.26 4.57 4.78
CA GLU A 50 0.29 4.82 3.70
C GLU A 50 -0.95 3.93 3.78
N MET A 51 -0.82 2.75 4.37
CA MET A 51 -1.90 1.79 4.62
C MET A 51 -1.57 0.98 5.86
N MET A 52 -2.59 0.74 6.71
CA MET A 52 -2.40 -0.11 7.87
C MET A 52 -2.21 -1.58 7.43
N PRO A 53 -1.33 -2.36 8.08
CA PRO A 53 -1.09 -3.75 7.69
C PRO A 53 -2.35 -4.60 7.65
N LYS A 54 -3.27 -4.36 8.58
CA LYS A 54 -4.57 -5.05 8.63
C LYS A 54 -5.43 -4.77 7.39
N GLU A 55 -5.45 -3.52 6.91
CA GLU A 55 -6.22 -3.11 5.74
C GLU A 55 -5.62 -3.71 4.46
N ALA A 56 -4.29 -3.73 4.34
CA ALA A 56 -3.59 -4.37 3.23
C ALA A 56 -3.90 -5.87 3.15
N LEU A 57 -3.84 -6.58 4.29
CA LEU A 57 -4.21 -8.00 4.37
C LEU A 57 -5.69 -8.22 4.00
N GLN A 58 -6.60 -7.36 4.48
CA GLN A 58 -8.01 -7.41 4.11
C GLN A 58 -8.26 -7.12 2.63
N ALA A 59 -7.40 -6.34 2.00
CA ALA A 59 -7.47 -6.04 0.56
C ALA A 59 -6.93 -7.18 -0.32
N GLY A 60 -6.26 -8.19 0.24
CA GLY A 60 -5.74 -9.36 -0.48
C GLY A 60 -4.21 -9.49 -0.49
N ALA A 61 -3.49 -8.65 0.25
CA ALA A 61 -2.05 -8.80 0.42
C ALA A 61 -1.69 -10.13 1.09
N VAL A 62 -0.63 -10.78 0.62
CA VAL A 62 -0.09 -12.01 1.21
C VAL A 62 1.00 -11.71 2.22
N VAL A 63 1.77 -10.65 1.98
CA VAL A 63 2.84 -10.18 2.87
C VAL A 63 2.76 -8.66 2.92
N VAL A 64 2.94 -8.11 4.12
CA VAL A 64 3.04 -6.66 4.33
C VAL A 64 4.34 -6.37 5.07
N GLY A 65 5.23 -5.61 4.46
CA GLY A 65 6.41 -5.04 5.11
C GLY A 65 6.16 -3.57 5.45
N THR A 66 6.50 -3.18 6.68
CA THR A 66 6.49 -1.78 7.11
C THR A 66 7.91 -1.32 7.42
N GLY A 67 8.20 -0.03 7.23
CA GLY A 67 9.43 0.62 7.68
C GLY A 67 9.31 1.23 9.07
#